data_AF-A0A8J7Z4F4-F1
#
_entry.id   AF-A0A8J7Z4F4-F1
#
_cell.length_a   1.000
_cell.length_b   1.000
_cell.length_c   1.000
_cell.angle_alpha   90.00
_cell.angle_beta   90.00
_cell.angle_gamma   90.00
#
_symmetry.space_group_name_H-M   'P 1'
#
loop_
_entity.id
_entity.type
_entity.pdbx_description
1 polymer ?
#
loop_
_entity_poly.entity_id
_entity_poly.type
_entity_poly.pdbx_seq_one_letter_code
_entity_poly.pdbx_strand_id
1 'polypeptide(L)'
;MVTFTIPQEIERFFEFTEKSDFEKKILDCGAGGSEPKIAVFSERGYEAHGVEISDTQIERAQKYAEENNLDYKIIKADIRE
;
A
#
# COMPACT_ATOMS: atom_id res chain seq x y z
N MET A 1 10.96 0.01 13.86
CA MET A 1 9.73 -0.76 13.59
C MET A 1 8.59 0.19 13.82
N VAL A 2 7.90 0.57 12.74
CA VAL A 2 6.70 1.39 12.80
C VAL A 2 5.59 0.44 13.25
N THR A 3 4.85 0.82 14.30
CA THR A 3 3.77 -0.05 14.80
C THR A 3 2.51 0.24 13.98
N PHE A 4 2.28 -0.54 12.93
CA PHE A 4 1.04 -0.46 12.16
C PHE A 4 -0.11 -1.12 12.93
N THR A 5 -1.26 -0.44 13.01
CA THR A 5 -2.51 -1.15 13.31
C THR A 5 -3.01 -1.75 12.01
N ILE A 6 -2.82 -3.05 11.83
CA ILE A 6 -3.20 -3.74 10.59
C ILE A 6 -4.68 -4.13 10.69
N PRO A 7 -5.55 -3.69 9.76
CA PRO A 7 -6.95 -4.09 9.74
C PRO A 7 -7.09 -5.61 9.60
N GLN A 8 -8.10 -6.20 10.23
CA GLN A 8 -8.31 -7.65 10.23
C GLN A 8 -8.49 -8.21 8.81
N GLU A 9 -9.08 -7.42 7.90
CA GLU A 9 -9.25 -7.77 6.49
C GLU A 9 -7.92 -7.92 5.76
N ILE A 10 -6.93 -7.10 6.12
CA ILE A 10 -5.59 -7.13 5.55
C ILE A 10 -4.81 -8.34 6.09
N GLU A 11 -4.94 -8.67 7.38
CA GLU A 11 -4.36 -9.92 7.91
C GLU A 11 -4.92 -11.15 7.21
N ARG A 12 -6.24 -11.21 7.00
CA ARG A 12 -6.87 -12.30 6.26
C ARG A 12 -6.37 -12.37 4.81
N PHE A 13 -6.11 -11.22 4.18
CA PHE A 13 -5.52 -11.18 2.85
C PHE A 13 -4.10 -11.78 2.85
N PHE A 14 -3.29 -11.45 3.85
CA PHE A 14 -1.95 -12.04 3.99
C PHE A 14 -2.00 -13.56 4.18
N GLU A 15 -2.85 -14.06 5.07
CA GLU A 15 -3.05 -15.50 5.24
C GLU A 15 -3.43 -16.23 3.94
N PHE A 16 -4.21 -15.56 3.08
CA PHE A 16 -4.58 -16.08 1.78
C PHE A 16 -3.37 -16.12 0.83
N THR A 17 -2.62 -15.01 0.74
CA THR A 17 -1.45 -14.91 -0.13
C THR A 17 -0.31 -15.85 0.26
N GLU A 18 -0.07 -16.07 1.55
CA GLU A 18 0.97 -16.99 2.04
C GLU A 18 0.69 -18.45 1.71
N LYS A 19 -0.57 -18.81 1.47
CA LYS A 19 -1.00 -20.16 1.06
C LYS A 19 -1.07 -20.33 -0.46
N SER A 20 -0.69 -19.30 -1.21
CA SER A 20 -0.70 -19.28 -2.66
C SER A 20 0.72 -19.15 -3.21
N ASP A 21 0.91 -19.50 -4.49
CA ASP A 21 2.20 -19.33 -5.18
C ASP A 21 2.31 -17.96 -5.88
N PHE A 22 1.54 -16.96 -5.46
CA PHE A 22 1.59 -15.63 -6.05
C PHE A 22 2.91 -14.93 -5.73
N GLU A 23 3.45 -14.21 -6.72
CA GLU A 23 4.54 -13.28 -6.47
C GLU A 23 4.07 -12.21 -5.46
N LYS A 24 4.97 -11.74 -4.60
CA LYS A 24 4.71 -10.64 -3.67
C LYS A 24 4.64 -9.30 -4.39
N LYS A 25 3.65 -9.14 -5.26
CA LYS A 25 3.33 -7.92 -5.99
C LYS A 25 1.88 -7.54 -5.69
N ILE A 26 1.63 -6.27 -5.38
CA ILE A 26 0.29 -5.79 -5.05
C ILE A 26 -0.01 -4.49 -5.78
N LEU A 27 -1.28 -4.35 -6.16
CA LEU A 27 -1.86 -3.10 -6.65
C LEU A 27 -2.96 -2.67 -5.68
N ASP A 28 -2.83 -1.49 -5.07
CA ASP A 28 -3.86 -0.86 -4.23
C ASP A 28 -4.62 0.20 -5.02
N CYS A 29 -5.93 0.02 -5.18
CA CYS A 29 -6.80 0.94 -5.91
C CYS A 29 -7.46 1.91 -4.93
N GLY A 30 -7.03 3.19 -4.95
CA GLY A 30 -7.33 4.17 -3.90
C GLY A 30 -6.27 4.20 -2.81
N ALA A 31 -5.00 4.32 -3.22
CA ALA A 31 -3.83 4.08 -2.37
C ALA A 31 -3.34 5.31 -1.58
N GLY A 32 -3.97 6.48 -1.72
CA GLY A 32 -3.52 7.69 -1.04
C GLY A 32 -3.87 7.76 0.45
N GLY A 33 -3.52 8.87 1.09
CA GLY A 33 -3.87 9.16 2.48
C GLY A 33 -2.67 9.27 3.41
N SER A 34 -2.91 9.71 4.65
CA SER A 34 -1.84 9.96 5.64
C SER A 34 -1.33 8.69 6.32
N GLU A 35 -2.08 7.60 6.27
CA GLU A 35 -1.70 6.26 6.76
C GLU A 35 -2.18 5.22 5.76
N PRO A 36 -1.58 5.15 4.56
CA PRO A 36 -2.11 4.38 3.45
C PRO A 36 -1.85 2.87 3.68
N LYS A 37 -2.84 2.03 3.37
CA LYS A 37 -2.76 0.57 3.62
C LYS A 37 -1.65 -0.11 2.82
N ILE A 38 -1.30 0.43 1.64
CA ILE A 38 -0.17 -0.01 0.81
C ILE A 38 1.17 -0.06 1.58
N ALA A 39 1.33 0.76 2.62
CA ALA A 39 2.54 0.80 3.46
C ALA A 39 2.83 -0.55 4.14
N VAL A 40 1.80 -1.24 4.64
CA VAL A 40 1.94 -2.53 5.32
C VAL A 40 2.48 -3.60 4.36
N PHE A 41 2.08 -3.54 3.08
CA PHE A 41 2.56 -4.45 2.06
C PHE A 41 4.03 -4.21 1.74
N SER A 42 4.44 -2.95 1.57
CA SER A 42 5.85 -2.58 1.38
C SER A 42 6.72 -3.08 2.54
N GLU A 43 6.29 -2.89 3.78
CA GLU A 43 7.01 -3.40 4.97
C GLU A 43 7.14 -4.94 4.97
N ARG A 44 6.12 -5.66 4.50
CA ARG A 44 6.14 -7.14 4.37
C ARG A 44 6.88 -7.66 3.13
N GLY A 45 7.59 -6.77 2.43
CA GLY A 45 8.45 -7.09 1.29
C GLY A 45 7.68 -7.33 -0.01
N TYR A 46 6.49 -6.76 -0.16
CA TYR A 46 5.81 -6.71 -1.44
C TYR A 46 6.38 -5.60 -2.31
N GLU A 47 6.51 -5.86 -3.61
CA GLU A 47 6.58 -4.79 -4.61
C GLU A 47 5.18 -4.14 -4.68
N ALA A 48 5.07 -2.96 -4.08
CA ALA A 48 3.78 -2.33 -3.82
C ALA A 48 3.54 -1.12 -4.72
N HIS A 49 2.50 -1.21 -5.55
CA HIS A 49 2.05 -0.14 -6.45
C HIS A 49 0.63 0.29 -6.10
N GLY A 50 0.32 1.56 -6.33
CA GLY A 50 -0.97 2.14 -6.01
C GLY A 50 -1.45 3.12 -7.07
N VAL A 51 -2.76 3.25 -7.17
CA VAL A 51 -3.44 4.24 -8.01
C VAL A 51 -4.27 5.14 -7.10
N GLU A 52 -4.19 6.46 -7.32
CA GLU A 52 -4.98 7.45 -6.60
C GLU A 52 -5.34 8.60 -7.55
N ILE A 53 -6.56 9.14 -7.43
CA ILE A 53 -7.03 10.23 -8.30
C ILE A 53 -6.68 11.62 -7.73
N SER A 54 -6.57 11.73 -6.42
CA SER A 54 -6.34 12.98 -5.69
C SER A 54 -4.85 13.27 -5.45
N ASP A 55 -4.33 14.36 -6.02
CA ASP A 55 -2.95 14.83 -5.80
C ASP A 55 -2.64 14.97 -4.30
N THR A 56 -3.55 15.59 -3.55
CA THR A 56 -3.35 15.80 -2.10
C THR A 56 -3.23 14.50 -1.30
N GLN A 57 -3.90 13.43 -1.75
CA GLN A 57 -3.82 12.12 -1.10
C GLN A 57 -2.54 11.39 -1.48
N ILE A 58 -2.04 11.58 -2.71
CA ILE A 58 -0.73 11.10 -3.16
C ILE A 58 0.37 11.76 -2.33
N GLU A 59 0.36 13.09 -2.20
CA GLU A 59 1.36 13.83 -1.41
C GLU A 59 1.42 13.35 0.04
N ARG A 60 0.26 13.12 0.67
CA ARG A 60 0.17 12.58 2.04
C ARG A 60 0.80 11.20 2.16
N ALA A 61 0.54 10.33 1.19
CA ALA A 61 1.09 8.98 1.18
C ALA A 61 2.61 9.01 0.93
N GLN A 62 3.08 9.79 -0.05
CA GLN A 62 4.52 9.95 -0.30
C GLN A 62 5.27 10.45 0.93
N LYS A 63 4.73 11.48 1.61
CA LYS A 63 5.30 11.95 2.88
C LYS A 63 5.34 10.84 3.93
N TYR A 64 4.28 10.04 4.06
CA TYR A 64 4.27 8.89 4.96
C TYR A 64 5.34 7.85 4.60
N ALA A 65 5.55 7.58 3.31
CA ALA A 65 6.61 6.67 2.85
C ALA A 65 8.01 7.17 3.25
N GLU A 66 8.27 8.46 3.02
CA GLU A 66 9.54 9.12 3.37
C GLU A 66 9.81 9.08 4.87
N GLU A 67 8.82 9.45 5.69
CA GLU A 67 8.94 9.47 7.16
C GLU A 67 9.19 8.09 7.77
N ASN A 68 8.72 7.03 7.10
CA ASN A 68 8.81 5.65 7.58
C ASN A 68 9.82 4.79 6.81
N ASN A 69 10.57 5.38 5.86
CA ASN A 69 11.54 4.70 5.00
C ASN A 69 10.95 3.46 4.30
N LEU A 70 9.78 3.63 3.68
CA LEU A 70 9.07 2.60 2.93
C LEU A 70 9.23 2.82 1.42
N ASP A 71 9.20 1.72 0.66
CA ASP A 71 9.30 1.75 -0.80
C ASP A 71 8.01 1.22 -1.43
N TYR A 72 7.11 2.15 -1.73
CA TYR A 72 5.93 1.90 -2.56
C TYR A 72 5.72 3.06 -3.52
N LYS A 73 5.05 2.80 -4.63
CA LYS A 73 4.84 3.79 -5.69
C LYS A 73 3.35 4.04 -5.89
N ILE A 74 2.95 5.31 -5.89
CA ILE A 74 1.58 5.70 -6.23
C ILE A 74 1.62 6.55 -7.50
N ILE A 75 0.81 6.16 -8.48
CA ILE A 75 0.59 6.92 -9.70
C ILE A 75 -0.77 7.60 -9.66
N LYS A 76 -0.86 8.77 -10.32
CA LYS A 76 -2.13 9.46 -10.49
C LYS A 76 -2.93 8.84 -11.63
N ALA A 77 -4.07 8.23 -11.33
CA ALA A 77 -5.02 7.76 -12.34
C ALA A 77 -6.44 7.59 -11.78
N ASP A 78 -7.42 7.46 -12.66
CA ASP A 78 -8.75 6.93 -12.30
C ASP A 78 -8.67 5.41 -12.30
N ILE A 79 -9.11 4.75 -11.24
CA ILE A 79 -9.06 3.28 -11.12
C ILE A 79 -9.98 2.56 -12.12
N ARG A 80 -10.84 3.30 -12.82
CA ARG A 80 -11.82 2.78 -13.79
C ARG A 80 -11.35 2.90 -15.24
N GLU A 81 -10.26 3.63 -15.48
CA GLU A 81 -9.68 3.91 -16.80
C GLU A 81 -8.34 3.19 -16.97
#